data_AF-A0A2M7DEW2-F1
#
_entry.id   AF-A0A2M7DEW2-F1
#
_cell.length_a   1.000
_cell.length_b   1.000
_cell.length_c   1.000
_cell.angle_alpha   90.00
_cell.angle_beta   90.00
_cell.angle_gamma   90.00
#
_symmetry.space_group_name_H-M   'P 1'
#
loop_
_entity.id
_entity.type
_entity.pdbx_description
1 polymer ?
#
loop_
_entity_poly.entity_id
_entity_poly.type
_entity_poly.pdbx_seq_one_letter_code
_entity_poly.pdbx_strand_id
1 'polypeptide(L)'
;MKKRENNFAFIDSQNLNLGVRAQGWELDFARFRIYLKDKYHIAKTFLCIGYVKGNEGLYKYLQESGYVCVFKPTLELPDGDVKGNVDAELVLHTMIHINDFD
;
A
#
# COMPACT_ATOMS: atom_id res chain seq x y z
N MET A 1 -5.55 3.88 31.67
CA MET A 1 -5.82 3.47 30.27
C MET A 1 -4.51 3.03 29.64
N LYS A 2 -4.45 1.86 28.97
CA LYS A 2 -3.26 1.49 28.17
C LYS A 2 -3.12 2.49 27.02
N LYS A 3 -1.91 3.00 26.79
CA LYS A 3 -1.58 3.83 25.61
C LYS A 3 -1.94 2.98 24.38
N ARG A 4 -2.79 3.50 23.47
CA ARG A 4 -3.00 2.84 22.18
C ARG A 4 -1.68 2.95 21.43
N GLU A 5 -1.14 1.81 21.01
CA GLU A 5 0.06 1.75 20.18
C GLU A 5 -0.19 2.51 18.88
N ASN A 6 0.78 3.32 18.47
CA ASN A 6 0.71 4.12 17.26
C ASN A 6 1.45 3.44 16.11
N ASN A 7 0.93 2.30 15.66
CA ASN A 7 1.59 1.47 14.65
C ASN A 7 1.24 1.94 13.24
N PHE A 8 2.23 2.04 12.35
CA PHE A 8 2.04 2.32 10.93
C PHE A 8 2.31 1.08 10.09
N ALA A 9 1.67 0.97 8.93
CA ALA A 9 1.97 -0.05 7.94
C ALA A 9 2.43 0.60 6.64
N PHE A 10 3.51 0.08 6.08
CA PHE A 10 4.06 0.46 4.78
C PHE A 10 3.97 -0.79 3.90
N ILE A 11 3.22 -0.72 2.81
CA ILE A 11 2.82 -1.90 2.04
C ILE A 11 3.21 -1.70 0.59
N ASP A 12 3.93 -2.69 0.04
CA ASP A 12 4.06 -2.85 -1.41
C ASP A 12 2.77 -3.46 -1.98
N SER A 13 2.02 -2.64 -2.73
CA SER A 13 0.74 -3.06 -3.30
C SER A 13 0.88 -4.18 -4.34
N GLN A 14 1.97 -4.19 -5.10
CA GLN A 14 2.16 -5.14 -6.20
C GLN A 14 2.50 -6.52 -5.64
N ASN A 15 3.49 -6.58 -4.74
CA ASN A 15 3.88 -7.83 -4.09
C ASN A 15 2.72 -8.44 -3.28
N LEU A 16 1.95 -7.62 -2.56
CA LEU A 16 0.76 -8.09 -1.85
C LEU A 16 -0.28 -8.70 -2.79
N ASN A 17 -0.67 -7.99 -3.85
CA ASN A 17 -1.70 -8.47 -4.78
C ASN A 17 -1.25 -9.73 -5.53
N LEU A 18 -0.03 -9.76 -6.05
CA LEU A 18 0.50 -10.91 -6.76
C LEU A 18 0.68 -12.12 -5.84
N GLY A 19 1.16 -11.91 -4.61
CA GLY A 19 1.31 -12.98 -3.61
C GLY A 19 -0.02 -13.62 -3.21
N VAL A 20 -1.07 -12.81 -2.99
CA VAL A 20 -2.41 -13.32 -2.66
C VAL A 20 -3.02 -14.06 -3.87
N ARG A 21 -2.87 -13.50 -5.08
CA ARG A 21 -3.35 -14.16 -6.31
C ARG A 21 -2.65 -15.49 -6.60
N ALA A 22 -1.35 -15.58 -6.34
CA ALA A 22 -0.59 -16.83 -6.48
C ALA A 22 -1.11 -17.95 -5.56
N GLN A 23 -1.80 -17.59 -4.46
CA GLN A 23 -2.47 -18.53 -3.57
C GLN A 23 -3.92 -18.84 -3.98
N GLY A 24 -4.41 -18.28 -5.10
CA GLY A 24 -5.76 -18.48 -5.62
C GLY A 24 -6.81 -17.58 -4.97
N TRP A 25 -6.40 -16.51 -4.28
CA TRP A 25 -7.29 -15.59 -3.58
C TRP A 25 -7.32 -14.23 -4.27
N GLU A 26 -8.43 -13.52 -4.11
CA GLU A 26 -8.54 -12.11 -4.47
C GLU A 26 -8.64 -11.27 -3.21
N LEU A 27 -7.79 -10.25 -3.09
CA LEU A 27 -7.73 -9.41 -1.91
C LEU A 27 -8.80 -8.30 -1.99
N ASP A 28 -9.72 -8.29 -1.03
CA ASP A 28 -10.55 -7.12 -0.74
C ASP A 28 -9.75 -6.14 0.13
N PHE A 29 -9.28 -5.04 -0.49
CA PHE A 29 -8.46 -4.04 0.19
C PHE A 29 -9.22 -3.30 1.29
N ALA A 30 -10.53 -3.06 1.15
CA ALA A 30 -11.31 -2.41 2.19
C ALA A 30 -11.40 -3.29 3.45
N ARG A 31 -11.68 -4.58 3.28
CA ARG A 31 -11.67 -5.54 4.40
C ARG A 31 -10.27 -5.71 4.99
N PHE A 32 -9.24 -5.73 4.15
CA PHE A 32 -7.86 -5.84 4.62
C PHE A 32 -7.46 -4.63 5.47
N ARG A 33 -7.87 -3.40 5.10
CA ARG A 33 -7.63 -2.21 5.91
C ARG A 33 -8.28 -2.28 7.29
N ILE A 34 -9.51 -2.80 7.36
CA ILE A 34 -10.23 -3.03 8.64
C ILE A 34 -9.45 -4.06 9.47
N TYR A 35 -9.03 -5.17 8.85
CA TYR A 35 -8.24 -6.19 9.54
C TYR A 35 -6.94 -5.61 10.12
N LEU A 36 -6.18 -4.81 9.35
CA LEU A 36 -4.97 -4.14 9.85
C LEU A 36 -5.25 -3.22 11.04
N LYS A 37 -6.34 -2.46 10.98
CA LYS A 37 -6.77 -1.57 12.06
C LYS A 37 -7.10 -2.35 13.33
N ASP A 38 -7.91 -3.40 13.20
CA ASP A 38 -8.50 -4.07 14.35
C ASP A 38 -7.52 -5.08 14.98
N LYS A 39 -6.76 -5.79 14.15
CA LYS A 39 -5.84 -6.84 14.60
C LYS A 39 -4.50 -6.30 15.09
N TYR A 40 -3.95 -5.31 14.39
CA TYR A 40 -2.59 -4.81 14.63
C TYR A 40 -2.56 -3.35 15.09
N HIS A 41 -3.75 -2.75 15.32
CA HIS A 41 -3.89 -1.37 15.76
C HIS A 41 -3.21 -0.36 14.82
N ILE A 42 -3.18 -0.66 13.51
CA ILE A 42 -2.55 0.21 12.52
C ILE A 42 -3.35 1.51 12.36
N ALA A 43 -2.73 2.61 12.77
CA ALA A 43 -3.29 3.96 12.71
C ALA A 43 -3.24 4.52 11.29
N LYS A 44 -2.08 4.43 10.62
CA LYS A 44 -1.89 4.86 9.21
C LYS A 44 -1.37 3.71 8.36
N THR A 45 -1.88 3.62 7.13
CA THR A 45 -1.44 2.60 6.16
C THR A 45 -1.03 3.28 4.87
N PHE A 46 0.27 3.30 4.62
CA PHE A 46 0.87 3.76 3.38
C PHE A 46 0.90 2.59 2.39
N LEU A 47 0.27 2.78 1.24
CA LEU A 47 0.25 1.80 0.17
C LEU A 47 1.09 2.34 -0.99
N CYS A 48 2.30 1.81 -1.13
CA CYS A 48 3.21 2.14 -2.21
C CYS A 48 2.75 1.42 -3.48
N ILE A 49 2.49 2.18 -4.54
CA ILE A 49 1.87 1.68 -5.76
C ILE A 49 2.42 2.41 -7.01
N GLY A 50 2.63 1.65 -8.08
CA GLY A 50 2.94 2.21 -9.39
C GLY A 50 1.75 2.98 -9.96
N TYR A 51 1.99 4.21 -10.42
CA TYR A 51 1.01 5.04 -11.10
C TYR A 51 0.98 4.73 -12.60
N VAL A 52 -0.10 4.07 -13.00
CA VAL A 52 -0.53 3.85 -14.38
C VAL A 52 -1.74 4.74 -14.67
N LYS A 53 -1.69 5.50 -15.77
CA LYS A 53 -2.79 6.34 -16.25
C LYS A 53 -4.01 5.46 -16.63
N GLY A 54 -5.21 5.89 -16.28
CA GLY A 54 -6.45 5.12 -16.53
C GLY A 54 -6.92 4.29 -15.33
N ASN A 55 -6.08 4.11 -14.31
CA ASN A 55 -6.42 3.40 -13.08
C ASN A 55 -6.90 4.33 -11.95
N GLU A 56 -7.34 5.56 -12.27
CA GLU A 56 -7.73 6.56 -11.27
C GLU A 56 -8.89 6.07 -10.38
N GLY A 57 -9.80 5.25 -10.93
CA GLY A 57 -10.88 4.62 -10.16
C GLY A 57 -10.36 3.67 -9.08
N LEU A 58 -9.33 2.87 -9.38
CA LEU A 58 -8.68 1.99 -8.40
C LEU A 58 -8.02 2.82 -7.29
N TYR A 59 -7.26 3.85 -7.66
CA TYR A 59 -6.58 4.71 -6.69
C TYR A 59 -7.58 5.41 -5.76
N LYS A 60 -8.67 5.92 -6.32
CA LYS A 60 -9.76 6.52 -5.55
C LYS A 60 -10.35 5.50 -4.57
N TYR A 61 -10.67 4.28 -5.02
CA TYR A 61 -11.18 3.22 -4.16
C TYR A 61 -10.23 2.88 -3.00
N LEU A 62 -8.91 2.78 -3.26
CA LEU A 62 -7.92 2.51 -2.23
C LEU A 62 -7.85 3.67 -1.21
N GLN A 63 -7.86 4.92 -1.68
CA GLN A 63 -7.86 6.08 -0.80
C GLN A 63 -9.14 6.17 0.05
N GLU A 64 -10.31 5.97 -0.55
CA GLU A 64 -11.61 5.92 0.15
C GLU A 64 -11.67 4.76 1.15
N SER A 65 -10.97 3.67 0.88
CA SER A 65 -10.82 2.55 1.80
C SER A 65 -9.93 2.87 3.01
N GLY A 66 -9.25 4.02 3.03
CA GLY A 66 -8.45 4.49 4.16
C GLY A 66 -6.94 4.25 4.03
N TYR A 67 -6.45 4.06 2.79
CA TYR A 67 -5.02 3.99 2.48
C TYR A 67 -4.48 5.37 2.08
N VAL A 68 -3.24 5.66 2.49
CA VAL A 68 -2.45 6.76 1.92
C VAL A 68 -1.66 6.19 0.75
N CYS A 69 -2.10 6.46 -0.48
CA CYS A 69 -1.42 5.98 -1.67
C CYS A 69 -0.14 6.78 -1.92
N VAL A 70 0.99 6.09 -2.00
CA VAL A 70 2.30 6.64 -2.36
C VAL A 70 2.59 6.21 -3.78
N PHE A 71 2.54 7.18 -4.71
CA PHE A 71 2.62 6.91 -6.14
C PHE A 71 4.05 6.99 -6.66
N LYS A 72 4.45 5.98 -7.42
CA LYS A 72 5.64 6.01 -8.27
C LYS A 72 5.24 6.03 -9.74
N PRO A 73 5.67 7.00 -10.56
CA PRO A 73 5.46 6.93 -12.00
C PRO A 73 6.01 5.62 -12.57
N THR A 74 5.19 4.90 -13.34
CA THR A 74 5.66 3.67 -14.00
C THR A 74 6.27 3.97 -15.36
N LEU A 75 7.25 3.16 -15.77
CA LEU A 75 7.82 3.19 -17.11
C LEU A 75 7.21 2.05 -17.92
N GLU A 76 6.55 2.38 -19.03
CA GLU A 76 6.19 1.39 -20.05
C GLU A 76 7.44 1.08 -20.89
N LEU A 77 7.78 -0.19 -20.96
CA LEU A 77 8.88 -0.69 -21.77
C LEU A 77 8.39 -0.99 -23.20
N PRO A 78 9.30 -1.02 -24.20
CA PRO A 78 8.93 -1.26 -25.60
C PRO A 78 8.26 -2.61 -25.88
N ASP A 79 8.41 -3.58 -24.98
CA ASP A 79 7.78 -4.90 -25.01
C ASP A 79 6.37 -4.92 -24.39
N GLY A 80 5.90 -3.80 -23.83
CA GLY A 80 4.61 -3.67 -23.16
C GLY A 80 4.67 -3.91 -21.66
N ASP A 81 5.83 -4.27 -21.10
CA ASP A 81 5.97 -4.46 -19.66
C ASP A 81 6.01 -3.12 -18.93
N VAL A 82 5.34 -3.07 -17.78
CA VAL A 82 5.30 -1.87 -16.94
C VAL A 82 6.28 -2.05 -15.78
N LYS A 83 7.38 -1.29 -15.79
CA LYS A 83 8.34 -1.27 -14.68
C LYS A 83 7.92 -0.23 -13.65
N GLY A 84 7.61 -0.70 -12.45
CA GLY A 84 7.08 0.13 -11.37
C GLY A 84 7.34 -0.42 -9.96
N ASN A 85 8.51 -1.02 -9.71
CA ASN A 85 8.85 -1.48 -8.35
C ASN A 85 8.80 -0.32 -7.37
N VAL A 86 8.45 -0.56 -6.11
CA VAL A 86 8.25 0.51 -5.13
C VAL A 86 9.19 0.42 -3.93
N ASP A 87 10.29 -0.34 -4.05
CA ASP A 87 11.23 -0.62 -2.96
C ASP A 87 11.81 0.67 -2.36
N ALA A 88 12.20 1.63 -3.21
CA ALA A 88 12.77 2.90 -2.79
C ALA A 88 11.72 3.79 -2.11
N GLU A 89 10.50 3.82 -2.64
CA GLU A 89 9.38 4.56 -2.09
C GLU A 89 8.97 4.01 -0.72
N LEU A 90 8.98 2.68 -0.57
CA LEU A 90 8.71 2.00 0.69
C LEU A 90 9.73 2.42 1.76
N VAL A 91 11.03 2.30 1.46
CA VAL A 91 12.12 2.70 2.37
C VAL A 91 12.03 4.19 2.71
N LEU A 92 11.89 5.06 1.70
CA LEU A 92 11.85 6.50 1.90
C LEU A 92 10.67 6.92 2.79
N HIS A 93 9.47 6.40 2.54
CA HIS A 93 8.30 6.73 3.35
C HIS A 93 8.38 6.19 4.77
N THR A 94 8.96 4.99 4.96
CA THR A 94 9.25 4.51 6.32
C THR A 94 10.24 5.42 7.03
N MET A 95 11.30 5.87 6.36
CA MET A 95 12.30 6.77 6.95
C MET A 95 11.74 8.15 7.30
N ILE A 96 10.85 8.71 6.46
CA ILE A 96 10.17 9.99 6.75
C ILE A 96 9.37 9.90 8.04
N HIS A 97 8.70 8.78 8.26
CA HIS A 97 7.81 8.56 9.41
C HIS A 97 8.47 7.81 10.57
N ILE A 98 9.80 7.60 10.55
CA ILE A 98 10.50 6.75 11.53
C ILE A 98 10.29 7.18 12.99
N ASN A 99 10.04 8.47 13.22
CA ASN A 99 9.78 9.03 14.54
C ASN A 99 8.29 9.25 14.84
N ASP A 100 7.41 8.90 13.90
CA ASP A 100 5.96 9.13 13.97
C ASP A 100 5.17 7.91 14.43
N PHE A 101 5.80 6.74 14.49
CA PHE A 101 5.20 5.49 14.99
C PHE A 101 5.99 4.94 16.17
N ASP A 102 5.30 4.18 17.03
CA ASP A 102 5.91 3.53 18.21
C ASP A 102 6.66 2.23 17.84
#